data_AF-A0A973ZFP6-F1
#
_entry.id   AF-A0A973ZFP6-F1
#
_cell.length_a   1.000
_cell.length_b   1.000
_cell.length_c   1.000
_cell.angle_alpha   90.00
_cell.angle_beta   90.00
_cell.angle_gamma   90.00
#
_symmetry.space_group_name_H-M   'P 1'
#
loop_
_entity.id
_entity.type
_entity.pdbx_description
1 polymer ?
#
loop_
_entity_poly.entity_id
_entity_poly.type
_entity_poly.pdbx_seq_one_letter_code
_entity_poly.pdbx_strand_id
1 'polypeptide(L)'
;MVRLPGPLSDPRRLSRSFSSRLRSPRLTSQLGLMLGTAFAICLLTGYISHAIQHPPAWFTWPSRPVNLYRVSQGLHVATGIAIVPLLGAKIWSVYPKLFRWPPARNVAHGLERLSLVVLVAAAMFQVTTGLLNIARWYAPMGFFFTVAHFWTAWIAAGAILVHIGVKLPIIRRALTAKVRPVDVGDGWSRRGFLVTVGAAIGVVTVATVGQTLRPLAGVSVLAPRDPRVGVQGVPVNGSAAAARVADRALHPAYTLELRGPQGTRTLTLADLNALPQHTSALPITCVEGWSADGVWGGVRLKDLAALVGGGPDDPVTVESLQENSLYRLSTVEPPHVRDDLTLVALRLHGEPLHLDHGFPCRLIAPNRPGVLQTKWLARITVGRPS
;
A
#
# COMPACT_ATOMS: atom_id res chain seq x y z
N MET A 1 -12.04 -44.85 -41.16
CA MET A 1 -12.70 -44.76 -39.83
C MET A 1 -12.05 -43.62 -39.04
N VAL A 2 -12.59 -42.40 -39.17
CA VAL A 2 -12.09 -41.24 -38.41
C VAL A 2 -12.63 -41.37 -36.99
N ARG A 3 -11.76 -41.66 -36.01
CA ARG A 3 -12.13 -41.64 -34.59
C ARG A 3 -12.48 -40.20 -34.23
N LEU A 4 -13.77 -39.91 -34.08
CA LEU A 4 -14.21 -38.67 -33.43
C LEU A 4 -13.55 -38.59 -32.05
N PRO A 5 -12.94 -37.44 -31.69
CA PRO A 5 -12.40 -37.27 -30.35
C PRO A 5 -13.54 -37.42 -29.35
N GLY A 6 -13.40 -38.39 -28.44
CA GLY A 6 -14.37 -38.61 -27.36
C GLY A 6 -14.54 -37.34 -26.51
N PRO A 7 -15.63 -37.25 -25.74
CA PRO A 7 -16.04 -36.01 -25.08
C PRO A 7 -14.95 -35.46 -24.16
N LEU A 8 -14.78 -34.13 -24.17
CA LEU A 8 -13.83 -33.36 -23.33
C LEU A 8 -14.11 -33.47 -21.81
N SER A 9 -15.10 -34.28 -21.41
CA SER A 9 -15.51 -34.49 -20.02
C SER A 9 -14.62 -35.47 -19.25
N ASP A 10 -13.68 -36.18 -19.88
CA ASP A 10 -12.73 -37.05 -19.17
C ASP A 10 -11.53 -36.24 -18.61
N PRO A 11 -11.42 -36.03 -17.28
CA PRO A 11 -10.33 -35.28 -16.65
C PRO A 11 -8.94 -35.88 -16.92
N ARG A 12 -8.85 -37.18 -17.25
CA ARG A 12 -7.57 -37.82 -17.59
C ARG A 12 -7.05 -37.34 -18.94
N ARG A 13 -7.94 -37.11 -19.92
CA ARG A 13 -7.58 -36.60 -21.26
C ARG A 13 -7.24 -35.12 -21.22
N LEU A 14 -7.99 -34.32 -20.45
CA LEU A 14 -7.70 -32.90 -20.26
C LEU A 14 -6.24 -32.66 -19.83
N SER A 15 -5.72 -33.46 -18.89
CA SER A 15 -4.34 -33.31 -18.41
C SER A 15 -3.25 -33.48 -19.50
N ARG A 16 -3.52 -34.26 -20.55
CA ARG A 16 -2.57 -34.52 -21.66
C ARG A 16 -2.67 -33.47 -22.77
N SER A 17 -3.85 -32.90 -22.99
CA SER A 17 -4.12 -31.89 -24.02
C SER A 17 -3.40 -30.55 -23.76
N PHE A 18 -3.05 -30.25 -22.50
CA PHE A 18 -2.38 -29.00 -22.11
C PHE A 18 -0.88 -29.14 -21.89
N SER A 19 -0.17 -29.95 -22.69
CA SER A 19 1.29 -30.06 -22.57
C SER A 19 1.99 -28.93 -23.33
N SER A 20 2.86 -28.17 -22.65
CA SER A 20 3.72 -27.15 -23.28
C SER A 20 5.17 -27.51 -23.00
N ARG A 21 6.01 -27.49 -24.05
CA ARG A 21 7.45 -27.80 -23.95
C ARG A 21 8.21 -26.76 -23.10
N LEU A 22 7.64 -25.57 -22.92
CA LEU A 22 8.21 -24.50 -22.10
C LEU A 22 8.14 -24.80 -20.60
N ARG A 23 7.12 -25.53 -20.14
CA ARG A 23 6.92 -25.84 -18.72
C ARG A 23 7.98 -26.83 -18.23
N SER A 24 8.75 -26.42 -17.23
CA SER A 24 9.75 -27.26 -16.58
C SER A 24 9.76 -27.03 -15.08
N PRO A 25 10.20 -28.02 -14.27
CA PRO A 25 10.38 -27.83 -12.83
C PRO A 25 11.26 -26.61 -12.51
N ARG A 26 12.32 -26.39 -13.30
CA ARG A 26 13.24 -25.25 -13.12
C ARG A 26 12.53 -23.91 -13.34
N LEU A 27 11.80 -23.76 -14.45
CA LEU A 27 11.03 -22.55 -14.73
C LEU A 27 9.99 -22.28 -13.63
N THR A 28 9.24 -23.31 -13.23
CA THR A 28 8.27 -23.18 -12.14
C THR A 28 8.93 -22.78 -10.82
N SER A 29 10.12 -23.30 -10.52
CA SER A 29 10.89 -22.91 -9.33
C SER A 29 11.42 -21.48 -9.40
N GLN A 30 11.90 -21.02 -10.56
CA GLN A 30 12.35 -19.63 -10.76
C GLN A 30 11.19 -18.63 -10.56
N LEU A 31 10.04 -18.88 -11.19
CA LEU A 31 8.82 -18.08 -10.97
C LEU A 31 8.38 -18.11 -9.49
N GLY A 32 8.54 -19.27 -8.83
CA GLY A 32 8.25 -19.40 -7.40
C GLY A 32 9.17 -18.56 -6.52
N LEU A 33 10.47 -18.51 -6.84
CA LEU A 33 11.44 -17.68 -6.12
C LEU A 33 11.13 -16.19 -6.30
N MET A 34 10.86 -15.75 -7.54
CA MET A 34 10.48 -14.37 -7.83
C MET A 34 9.21 -13.95 -7.07
N LEU A 35 8.18 -14.81 -7.07
CA LEU A 35 6.95 -14.57 -6.30
C LEU A 35 7.22 -14.54 -4.79
N GLY A 36 8.00 -15.49 -4.26
CA GLY A 36 8.34 -15.53 -2.84
C GLY A 36 9.04 -14.25 -2.39
N THR A 37 9.99 -13.76 -3.18
CA THR A 37 10.66 -12.47 -2.93
C THR A 37 9.69 -11.30 -3.01
N ALA A 38 8.82 -11.25 -4.02
CA ALA A 38 7.85 -10.17 -4.18
C ALA A 38 6.84 -10.11 -3.02
N PHE A 39 6.29 -11.26 -2.61
CA PHE A 39 5.41 -11.35 -1.45
C PHE A 39 6.13 -10.97 -0.14
N ALA A 40 7.40 -11.34 0.03
CA ALA A 40 8.17 -10.94 1.21
C ALA A 40 8.38 -9.42 1.28
N ILE A 41 8.67 -8.77 0.14
CA ILE A 41 8.78 -7.31 0.05
C ILE A 41 7.44 -6.66 0.41
N CYS A 42 6.32 -7.13 -0.16
CA CYS A 42 4.99 -6.61 0.16
C CYS A 42 4.64 -6.82 1.65
N LEU A 43 4.95 -7.99 2.22
CA LEU A 43 4.70 -8.27 3.64
C LEU A 43 5.47 -7.31 4.54
N LEU A 44 6.76 -7.11 4.29
CA LEU A 44 7.61 -6.23 5.09
C LEU A 44 7.16 -4.76 4.99
N THR A 45 7.00 -4.26 3.76
CA THR A 45 6.58 -2.87 3.53
C THR A 45 5.15 -2.61 4.02
N GLY A 46 4.25 -3.58 3.88
CA GLY A 46 2.88 -3.53 4.39
C GLY A 46 2.84 -3.56 5.92
N TYR A 47 3.68 -4.40 6.56
CA TYR A 47 3.84 -4.42 8.01
C TYR A 47 4.34 -3.08 8.54
N ILE A 48 5.37 -2.49 7.91
CA ILE A 48 5.86 -1.14 8.27
C ILE A 48 4.72 -0.12 8.15
N SER A 49 3.98 -0.11 7.05
CA SER A 49 2.85 0.81 6.83
C SER A 49 1.75 0.64 7.90
N HIS A 50 1.48 -0.60 8.32
CA HIS A 50 0.56 -0.91 9.41
C HIS A 50 1.10 -0.46 10.77
N ALA A 51 2.36 -0.75 11.09
CA ALA A 51 2.99 -0.37 12.35
C ALA A 51 3.08 1.16 12.52
N ILE A 52 3.18 1.93 11.44
CA ILE A 52 3.12 3.40 11.54
C ILE A 52 1.71 3.89 11.90
N GLN A 53 0.66 3.23 11.39
CA GLN A 53 -0.74 3.58 11.67
C GLN A 53 -1.23 3.06 13.01
N HIS A 54 -0.70 1.92 13.45
CA HIS A 54 -1.05 1.22 14.68
C HIS A 54 0.24 0.82 15.41
N PRO A 55 0.98 1.80 15.96
CA PRO A 55 2.30 1.56 16.56
C PRO A 55 2.19 0.68 17.81
N PRO A 56 2.82 -0.49 17.84
CA PRO A 56 3.01 -1.21 19.10
C PRO A 56 3.97 -0.43 20.00
N ALA A 57 3.92 -0.68 21.32
CA ALA A 57 4.66 0.10 22.31
C ALA A 57 6.19 0.17 22.10
N TRP A 58 6.77 -0.82 21.42
CA TRP A 58 8.21 -0.87 21.11
C TRP A 58 8.59 -0.22 19.78
N PHE A 59 7.61 0.14 18.94
CA PHE A 59 7.86 0.66 17.60
C PHE A 59 7.84 2.18 17.61
N THR A 60 8.90 2.78 17.08
CA THR A 60 9.00 4.22 16.86
C THR A 60 9.34 4.47 15.40
N TRP A 61 8.62 5.37 14.76
CA TRP A 61 8.87 5.77 13.39
C TRP A 61 9.62 7.12 13.34
N PRO A 62 10.73 7.23 12.60
CA PRO A 62 11.48 8.48 12.53
C PRO A 62 10.79 9.51 11.62
N SER A 63 11.01 10.80 11.87
CA SER A 63 10.58 11.88 10.98
C SER A 63 11.43 11.99 9.71
N ARG A 64 12.62 11.37 9.70
CA ARG A 64 13.62 11.46 8.62
C ARG A 64 14.11 10.08 8.18
N PRO A 65 14.52 9.93 6.90
CA PRO A 65 14.43 10.92 5.83
C PRO A 65 12.97 11.13 5.38
N VAL A 66 12.64 12.34 4.92
CA VAL A 66 11.27 12.78 4.61
C VAL A 66 10.52 11.84 3.66
N ASN A 67 11.24 11.25 2.71
CA ASN A 67 10.68 10.39 1.66
C ASN A 67 10.66 8.89 2.02
N LEU A 68 11.08 8.46 3.21
CA LEU A 68 11.21 7.02 3.52
C LEU A 68 9.87 6.27 3.34
N TYR A 69 8.78 6.82 3.86
CA TYR A 69 7.44 6.25 3.71
C TYR A 69 6.97 6.26 2.25
N ARG A 70 7.25 7.33 1.49
CA ARG A 70 6.99 7.40 0.05
C ARG A 70 7.67 6.26 -0.71
N VAL A 71 8.94 6.00 -0.41
CA VAL A 71 9.71 4.92 -1.04
C VAL A 71 9.17 3.56 -0.63
N SER A 72 8.94 3.33 0.68
CA SER A 72 8.40 2.06 1.18
C SER A 72 7.02 1.75 0.58
N GLN A 73 6.12 2.74 0.56
CA GLN A 73 4.77 2.58 0.02
C GLN A 73 4.78 2.41 -1.50
N GLY A 74 5.64 3.17 -2.20
CA GLY A 74 5.85 3.01 -3.63
C GLY A 74 6.37 1.61 -4.00
N LEU A 75 7.33 1.10 -3.22
CA LEU A 75 7.86 -0.26 -3.38
C LEU A 75 6.78 -1.33 -3.14
N HIS A 76 5.95 -1.15 -2.11
CA HIS A 76 4.83 -2.05 -1.82
C HIS A 76 3.88 -2.16 -3.02
N VAL A 77 3.43 -1.02 -3.55
CA VAL A 77 2.46 -0.97 -4.65
C VAL A 77 3.07 -1.46 -5.97
N ALA A 78 4.29 -1.02 -6.29
CA ALA A 78 5.01 -1.49 -7.47
C ALA A 78 5.21 -3.01 -7.47
N THR A 79 5.59 -3.57 -6.32
CA THR A 79 5.79 -5.01 -6.17
C THR A 79 4.45 -5.75 -6.22
N GLY A 80 3.39 -5.23 -5.59
CA GLY A 80 2.04 -5.79 -5.65
C GLY A 80 1.52 -5.89 -7.08
N ILE A 81 1.75 -4.87 -7.90
CA ILE A 81 1.40 -4.86 -9.33
C ILE A 81 2.25 -5.87 -10.12
N ALA A 82 3.56 -5.94 -9.85
CA ALA A 82 4.46 -6.90 -10.49
C ALA A 82 4.08 -8.36 -10.21
N ILE A 83 3.42 -8.64 -9.07
CA ILE A 83 2.92 -9.98 -8.73
C ILE A 83 1.84 -10.43 -9.73
N VAL A 84 1.05 -9.55 -10.33
CA VAL A 84 -0.06 -9.91 -11.23
C VAL A 84 0.41 -10.80 -12.41
N PRO A 85 1.32 -10.34 -13.30
CA PRO A 85 1.82 -11.18 -14.40
C PRO A 85 2.65 -12.38 -13.90
N LEU A 86 3.40 -12.22 -12.80
CA LEU A 86 4.18 -13.33 -12.23
C LEU A 86 3.29 -14.48 -11.74
N LEU A 87 2.19 -14.14 -11.09
CA LEU A 87 1.23 -15.10 -10.56
C LEU A 87 0.47 -15.78 -11.68
N GLY A 88 0.08 -15.03 -12.72
CA GLY A 88 -0.45 -15.60 -13.96
C GLY A 88 0.51 -16.61 -14.60
N ALA A 89 1.78 -16.24 -14.78
CA ALA A 89 2.82 -17.13 -15.32
C ALA A 89 3.03 -18.38 -14.44
N LYS A 90 3.00 -18.21 -13.11
CA LYS A 90 3.13 -19.30 -12.14
C LYS A 90 1.97 -20.27 -12.24
N ILE A 91 0.73 -19.77 -12.21
CA ILE A 91 -0.50 -20.58 -12.35
C ILE A 91 -0.48 -21.32 -13.68
N TRP A 92 -0.16 -20.64 -14.79
CA TRP A 92 0.00 -21.28 -16.09
C TRP A 92 1.03 -22.42 -16.07
N SER A 93 2.15 -22.26 -15.36
CA SER A 93 3.19 -23.29 -15.29
C SER A 93 2.76 -24.56 -14.55
N VAL A 94 1.78 -24.46 -13.64
CA VAL A 94 1.33 -25.57 -12.77
C VAL A 94 -0.11 -26.04 -13.05
N TYR A 95 -0.88 -25.26 -13.81
CA TYR A 95 -2.29 -25.47 -14.12
C TYR A 95 -2.67 -26.93 -14.48
N PRO A 96 -1.91 -27.67 -15.33
CA PRO A 96 -2.28 -29.04 -15.66
C PRO A 96 -2.23 -30.00 -14.47
N LYS A 97 -1.47 -29.66 -13.43
CA LYS A 97 -1.37 -30.46 -12.20
C LYS A 97 -2.63 -30.37 -11.36
N LEU A 98 -3.43 -29.30 -11.51
CA LEU A 98 -4.70 -29.12 -10.79
C LEU A 98 -5.74 -30.16 -11.23
N PHE A 99 -5.70 -30.58 -12.50
CA PHE A 99 -6.64 -31.53 -13.10
C PHE A 99 -6.15 -32.99 -13.04
N ARG A 100 -5.10 -33.30 -12.28
CA ARG A 100 -4.63 -34.68 -12.11
C ARG A 100 -5.61 -35.50 -11.27
N TRP A 101 -5.94 -36.68 -11.78
CA TRP A 101 -6.80 -37.68 -11.14
C TRP A 101 -5.98 -38.94 -10.75
N PRO A 102 -6.23 -39.59 -9.59
CA PRO A 102 -7.18 -39.23 -8.54
C PRO A 102 -6.79 -37.93 -7.81
N PRO A 103 -7.76 -37.20 -7.21
CA PRO A 103 -7.52 -35.90 -6.61
C PRO A 103 -6.59 -35.99 -5.40
N ALA A 104 -6.80 -36.96 -4.52
CA ALA A 104 -5.87 -37.33 -3.45
C ALA A 104 -5.44 -38.79 -3.64
N ARG A 105 -4.19 -39.08 -3.27
CA ARG A 105 -3.63 -40.45 -3.33
C ARG A 105 -3.61 -41.09 -1.93
N ASN A 106 -3.48 -40.25 -0.93
CA ASN A 106 -3.50 -40.56 0.50
C ASN A 106 -3.78 -39.24 1.27
N VAL A 107 -3.93 -39.33 2.59
CA VAL A 107 -4.24 -38.18 3.46
C VAL A 107 -3.17 -37.08 3.33
N ALA A 108 -1.89 -37.44 3.34
CA ALA A 108 -0.79 -36.48 3.22
C ALA A 108 -0.84 -35.69 1.89
N HIS A 109 -1.10 -36.38 0.77
CA HIS A 109 -1.29 -35.73 -0.53
C HIS A 109 -2.56 -34.87 -0.58
N GLY A 110 -3.62 -35.28 0.12
CA GLY A 110 -4.83 -34.47 0.30
C GLY A 110 -4.55 -33.16 1.04
N LEU A 111 -3.86 -33.23 2.18
CA LEU A 111 -3.44 -32.07 2.98
C LEU A 111 -2.50 -31.14 2.19
N GLU A 112 -1.58 -31.71 1.42
CA GLU A 112 -0.74 -30.93 0.50
C GLU A 112 -1.58 -30.15 -0.53
N ARG A 113 -2.62 -30.77 -1.11
CA ARG A 113 -3.49 -30.07 -2.05
C ARG A 113 -4.34 -29.01 -1.37
N LEU A 114 -4.82 -29.26 -0.15
CA LEU A 114 -5.56 -28.27 0.61
C LEU A 114 -4.69 -27.04 0.92
N SER A 115 -3.43 -27.21 1.32
CA SER A 115 -2.52 -26.08 1.56
C SER A 115 -2.25 -25.27 0.29
N LEU A 116 -2.23 -25.91 -0.89
CA LEU A 116 -2.16 -25.21 -2.18
C LEU A 116 -3.42 -24.37 -2.46
N VAL A 117 -4.61 -24.84 -2.10
CA VAL A 117 -5.85 -24.07 -2.24
C VAL A 117 -5.80 -22.82 -1.37
N VAL A 118 -5.39 -22.96 -0.11
CA VAL A 118 -5.21 -21.82 0.81
C VAL A 118 -4.19 -20.82 0.25
N LEU A 119 -3.05 -21.30 -0.25
CA LEU A 119 -2.03 -20.46 -0.87
C LEU A 119 -2.59 -19.66 -2.06
N VAL A 120 -3.28 -20.33 -2.98
CA VAL A 120 -3.83 -19.67 -4.18
C VAL A 120 -4.91 -18.67 -3.80
N ALA A 121 -5.82 -19.04 -2.90
CA ALA A 121 -6.89 -18.16 -2.43
C ALA A 121 -6.32 -16.91 -1.73
N ALA A 122 -5.35 -17.08 -0.82
CA ALA A 122 -4.72 -15.97 -0.12
C ALA A 122 -3.93 -15.07 -1.08
N ALA A 123 -3.17 -15.64 -2.01
CA ALA A 123 -2.43 -14.87 -3.01
C ALA A 123 -3.36 -14.08 -3.95
N MET A 124 -4.45 -14.69 -4.42
CA MET A 124 -5.47 -14.00 -5.23
C MET A 124 -6.16 -12.90 -4.44
N PHE A 125 -6.52 -13.16 -3.18
CA PHE A 125 -7.12 -12.16 -2.31
C PHE A 125 -6.22 -10.94 -2.14
N GLN A 126 -4.92 -11.14 -1.83
CA GLN A 126 -3.96 -10.06 -1.67
C GLN A 126 -3.85 -9.20 -2.93
N VAL A 127 -3.64 -9.83 -4.10
CA VAL A 127 -3.50 -9.11 -5.36
C VAL A 127 -4.78 -8.36 -5.73
N THR A 128 -5.94 -9.02 -5.67
CA THR A 128 -7.23 -8.41 -6.04
C THR A 128 -7.58 -7.26 -5.12
N THR A 129 -7.50 -7.45 -3.80
CA THR A 129 -7.86 -6.38 -2.85
C THR A 129 -6.87 -5.21 -2.95
N GLY A 130 -5.58 -5.46 -3.15
CA GLY A 130 -4.59 -4.42 -3.41
C GLY A 130 -4.89 -3.61 -4.67
N LEU A 131 -5.23 -4.28 -5.78
CA LEU A 131 -5.61 -3.61 -7.04
C LEU A 131 -6.89 -2.79 -6.91
N LEU A 132 -7.90 -3.32 -6.21
CA LEU A 132 -9.14 -2.59 -5.96
C LEU A 132 -8.91 -1.36 -5.06
N ASN A 133 -8.02 -1.46 -4.06
CA ASN A 133 -7.63 -0.35 -3.20
C ASN A 133 -6.96 0.78 -3.99
N ILE A 134 -5.97 0.47 -4.85
CA ILE A 134 -5.34 1.51 -5.68
C ILE A 134 -6.34 2.13 -6.68
N ALA A 135 -7.35 1.37 -7.11
CA ALA A 135 -8.43 1.84 -7.97
C ALA A 135 -9.56 2.58 -7.23
N ARG A 136 -9.50 2.66 -5.88
CA ARG A 136 -10.59 3.15 -5.00
C ARG A 136 -11.94 2.45 -5.21
N TRP A 137 -11.92 1.22 -5.72
CA TRP A 137 -13.14 0.47 -5.94
C TRP A 137 -13.46 -0.38 -4.72
N TYR A 138 -13.96 0.28 -3.67
CA TYR A 138 -14.32 -0.37 -2.41
C TYR A 138 -15.75 -0.94 -2.41
N ALA A 139 -16.60 -0.57 -3.38
CA ALA A 139 -17.98 -1.06 -3.46
C ALA A 139 -18.13 -2.59 -3.44
N PRO A 140 -17.23 -3.40 -4.06
CA PRO A 140 -17.29 -4.86 -3.97
C PRO A 140 -16.78 -5.42 -2.63
N MET A 141 -16.17 -4.59 -1.78
CA MET A 141 -15.62 -5.00 -0.48
C MET A 141 -16.66 -4.79 0.61
N GLY A 142 -17.33 -5.85 1.03
CA GLY A 142 -18.21 -5.84 2.21
C GLY A 142 -17.46 -5.80 3.55
N PHE A 143 -16.18 -5.42 3.56
CA PHE A 143 -15.30 -5.49 4.73
C PHE A 143 -14.30 -4.33 4.73
N PHE A 144 -13.71 -4.05 5.89
CA PHE A 144 -12.68 -3.03 6.00
C PHE A 144 -11.35 -3.53 5.42
N PHE A 145 -10.97 -2.95 4.28
CA PHE A 145 -9.85 -3.38 3.46
C PHE A 145 -8.55 -3.59 4.26
N THR A 146 -8.11 -2.59 5.03
CA THR A 146 -6.78 -2.61 5.67
C THR A 146 -6.63 -3.76 6.65
N VAL A 147 -7.68 -4.05 7.44
CA VAL A 147 -7.70 -5.16 8.40
C VAL A 147 -7.71 -6.51 7.67
N ALA A 148 -8.60 -6.70 6.70
CA ALA A 148 -8.70 -7.96 5.97
C ALA A 148 -7.43 -8.26 5.14
N HIS A 149 -6.89 -7.24 4.50
CA HIS A 149 -5.64 -7.33 3.73
C HIS A 149 -4.45 -7.66 4.62
N PHE A 150 -4.32 -7.01 5.79
CA PHE A 150 -3.24 -7.29 6.74
C PHE A 150 -3.27 -8.73 7.26
N TRP A 151 -4.41 -9.21 7.77
CA TRP A 151 -4.49 -10.56 8.32
C TRP A 151 -4.34 -11.64 7.25
N THR A 152 -4.89 -11.41 6.06
CA THR A 152 -4.72 -12.35 4.94
C THR A 152 -3.27 -12.37 4.43
N ALA A 153 -2.48 -11.30 4.63
CA ALA A 153 -1.06 -11.31 4.29
C ALA A 153 -0.29 -12.30 5.16
N TRP A 154 -0.62 -12.42 6.44
CA TRP A 154 -0.04 -13.43 7.34
C TRP A 154 -0.45 -14.85 6.96
N ILE A 155 -1.70 -15.07 6.56
CA ILE A 155 -2.16 -16.36 6.02
C ILE A 155 -1.38 -16.71 4.75
N ALA A 156 -1.21 -15.75 3.83
CA ALA A 156 -0.44 -15.93 2.61
C ALA A 156 1.03 -16.27 2.93
N ALA A 157 1.65 -15.54 3.86
CA ALA A 157 3.04 -15.79 4.28
C ALA A 157 3.21 -17.20 4.85
N GLY A 158 2.34 -17.61 5.78
CA GLY A 158 2.34 -18.98 6.32
C GLY A 158 2.16 -20.03 5.25
N ALA A 159 1.21 -19.84 4.33
CA ALA A 159 0.96 -20.76 3.22
C ALA A 159 2.16 -20.85 2.25
N ILE A 160 2.85 -19.74 1.98
CA ILE A 160 4.08 -19.70 1.18
C ILE A 160 5.19 -20.48 1.87
N LEU A 161 5.39 -20.29 3.19
CA LEU A 161 6.42 -21.02 3.94
C LEU A 161 6.17 -22.52 3.96
N VAL A 162 4.92 -22.94 4.22
CA VAL A 162 4.52 -24.36 4.14
C VAL A 162 4.76 -24.91 2.74
N HIS A 163 4.38 -24.16 1.70
CA HIS A 163 4.61 -24.57 0.30
C HIS A 163 6.10 -24.75 -0.02
N ILE A 164 6.94 -23.80 0.40
CA ILE A 164 8.40 -23.86 0.22
C ILE A 164 8.94 -25.09 0.95
N GLY A 165 8.56 -25.31 2.21
CA GLY A 165 9.00 -26.47 2.99
C GLY A 165 8.66 -27.80 2.33
N VAL A 166 7.41 -27.98 1.91
CA VAL A 166 6.95 -29.20 1.22
C VAL A 166 7.64 -29.40 -0.13
N LYS A 167 7.93 -28.31 -0.87
CA LYS A 167 8.53 -28.38 -2.20
C LYS A 167 10.05 -28.24 -2.23
N LEU A 168 10.69 -28.06 -1.08
CA LEU A 168 12.12 -27.78 -0.98
C LEU A 168 13.01 -28.80 -1.73
N PRO A 169 12.77 -30.13 -1.63
CA PRO A 169 13.59 -31.10 -2.36
C PRO A 169 13.47 -30.95 -3.88
N ILE A 170 12.27 -30.65 -4.38
CA ILE A 170 12.00 -30.45 -5.81
C ILE A 170 12.63 -29.14 -6.28
N ILE A 171 12.47 -28.07 -5.50
CA ILE A 171 13.06 -26.75 -5.78
C ILE A 171 14.58 -26.88 -5.87
N ARG A 172 15.22 -27.48 -4.86
CA ARG A 172 16.67 -27.67 -4.83
C ARG A 172 17.15 -28.43 -6.07
N ARG A 173 16.58 -29.60 -6.36
CA ARG A 173 16.95 -30.40 -7.54
C ARG A 173 16.75 -29.62 -8.85
N ALA A 174 15.64 -28.90 -8.99
CA ALA A 174 15.33 -28.16 -10.21
C ALA A 174 16.28 -26.98 -10.46
N LEU A 175 16.71 -26.31 -9.39
CA LEU A 175 17.61 -25.16 -9.47
C LEU A 175 19.10 -25.57 -9.56
N THR A 176 19.50 -26.73 -9.04
CA THR A 176 20.88 -27.22 -9.12
C THR A 176 21.17 -28.12 -10.32
N ALA A 177 20.15 -28.72 -10.95
CA ALA A 177 20.35 -29.57 -12.12
C ALA A 177 21.04 -28.83 -13.28
N LYS A 178 22.02 -29.47 -13.92
CA LYS A 178 22.69 -28.93 -15.12
C LYS A 178 21.66 -28.67 -16.22
N VAL A 179 21.67 -27.46 -16.76
CA VAL A 179 20.79 -27.07 -17.87
C VAL A 179 21.30 -27.76 -19.13
N ARG A 180 20.57 -28.76 -19.63
CA ARG A 180 20.80 -29.26 -20.99
C ARG A 180 20.16 -28.28 -21.97
N PRO A 181 20.90 -27.76 -22.97
CA PRO A 181 20.27 -27.03 -24.07
C PRO A 181 19.26 -27.99 -24.72
N VAL A 182 18.00 -27.60 -24.71
CA VAL A 182 16.97 -28.28 -25.48
C VAL A 182 16.84 -27.44 -26.73
N ASP A 183 17.14 -28.02 -27.90
CA ASP A 183 16.73 -27.44 -29.18
C ASP A 183 15.22 -27.36 -29.21
N VAL A 184 14.73 -26.20 -28.81
CA VAL A 184 13.48 -25.67 -29.30
C VAL A 184 13.83 -25.20 -30.71
N GLY A 185 13.23 -25.81 -31.75
CA GLY A 185 13.27 -25.25 -33.12
C GLY A 185 12.68 -23.83 -33.15
N ASP A 186 12.26 -23.31 -34.31
CA ASP A 186 11.81 -21.91 -34.54
C ASP A 186 10.73 -21.30 -33.59
N GLY A 187 10.29 -22.01 -32.55
CA GLY A 187 9.48 -21.50 -31.46
C GLY A 187 10.23 -20.82 -30.30
N TRP A 188 9.46 -20.35 -29.33
CA TRP A 188 9.93 -19.57 -28.19
C TRP A 188 10.85 -20.38 -27.25
N SER A 189 11.88 -19.72 -26.69
CA SER A 189 12.74 -20.28 -25.65
C SER A 189 12.24 -19.97 -24.23
N ARG A 190 12.64 -20.78 -23.23
CA ARG A 190 12.30 -20.52 -21.81
C ARG A 190 12.93 -19.22 -21.29
N ARG A 191 14.11 -18.87 -21.80
CA ARG A 191 14.77 -17.59 -21.53
C ARG A 191 13.94 -16.46 -22.15
N GLY A 192 13.49 -16.62 -23.40
CA GLY A 192 12.57 -15.69 -24.05
C GLY A 192 11.30 -15.46 -23.25
N PHE A 193 10.66 -16.53 -22.76
CA PHE A 193 9.48 -16.42 -21.90
C PHE A 193 9.74 -15.62 -20.61
N LEU A 194 10.84 -15.89 -19.89
CA LEU A 194 11.19 -15.13 -18.69
C LEU A 194 11.49 -13.66 -19.00
N VAL A 195 12.13 -13.38 -20.13
CA VAL A 195 12.37 -12.01 -20.62
C VAL A 195 11.05 -11.32 -20.90
N THR A 196 10.09 -11.98 -21.56
CA THR A 196 8.75 -11.42 -21.82
C THR A 196 7.98 -11.16 -20.54
N VAL A 197 8.04 -12.07 -19.57
CA VAL A 197 7.42 -11.84 -18.24
C VAL A 197 8.09 -10.66 -17.54
N GLY A 198 9.42 -10.58 -17.56
CA GLY A 198 10.18 -9.44 -17.04
C GLY A 198 9.81 -8.12 -17.71
N ALA A 199 9.68 -8.11 -19.04
CA ALA A 199 9.26 -6.94 -19.81
C ALA A 199 7.81 -6.55 -19.48
N ALA A 200 6.89 -7.50 -19.36
CA ALA A 200 5.51 -7.24 -18.96
C ALA A 200 5.43 -6.65 -17.55
N ILE A 201 6.20 -7.19 -16.59
CA ILE A 201 6.33 -6.59 -15.25
C ILE A 201 6.85 -5.15 -15.36
N GLY A 202 7.94 -4.94 -16.09
CA GLY A 202 8.52 -3.60 -16.28
C GLY A 202 7.51 -2.61 -16.87
N VAL A 203 6.82 -2.99 -17.94
CA VAL A 203 5.80 -2.16 -18.60
C VAL A 203 4.65 -1.84 -17.66
N VAL A 204 4.04 -2.84 -17.01
CA VAL A 204 2.88 -2.62 -16.12
C VAL A 204 3.29 -1.80 -14.90
N THR A 205 4.43 -2.12 -14.26
CA THR A 205 4.91 -1.36 -13.10
C THR A 205 5.24 0.09 -13.47
N VAL A 206 5.91 0.35 -14.59
CA VAL A 206 6.22 1.72 -15.04
C VAL A 206 4.95 2.48 -15.44
N ALA A 207 4.02 1.83 -16.16
CA ALA A 207 2.77 2.45 -16.59
C ALA A 207 1.82 2.77 -15.43
N THR A 208 1.95 2.12 -14.26
CA THR A 208 1.08 2.34 -13.10
C THR A 208 1.75 3.14 -11.97
N VAL A 209 3.05 2.99 -11.75
CA VAL A 209 3.79 3.61 -10.63
C VAL A 209 4.74 4.72 -11.10
N GLY A 210 4.83 4.97 -12.41
CA GLY A 210 5.64 6.05 -12.99
C GLY A 210 5.37 7.42 -12.36
N GLN A 211 4.15 7.67 -11.88
CA GLN A 211 3.80 8.88 -11.12
C GLN A 211 4.62 9.11 -9.84
N THR A 212 5.15 8.06 -9.21
CA THR A 212 5.93 8.18 -7.95
C THR A 212 7.35 8.69 -8.21
N LEU A 213 7.85 8.58 -9.45
CA LEU A 213 9.14 9.10 -9.88
C LEU A 213 8.91 10.21 -10.90
N ARG A 214 9.18 11.47 -10.52
CA ARG A 214 9.01 12.65 -11.39
C ARG A 214 9.44 12.48 -12.86
N PRO A 215 10.59 11.86 -13.22
CA PRO A 215 10.98 11.69 -14.63
C PRO A 215 10.09 10.72 -15.42
N LEU A 216 9.31 9.88 -14.76
CA LEU A 216 8.44 8.86 -15.39
C LEU A 216 6.94 9.19 -15.26
N ALA A 217 6.59 10.35 -14.68
CA ALA A 217 5.20 10.75 -14.47
C ALA A 217 4.40 10.86 -15.79
N GLY A 218 5.05 11.21 -16.90
CA GLY A 218 4.43 11.29 -18.24
C GLY A 218 4.13 9.93 -18.90
N VAL A 219 4.66 8.83 -18.37
CA VAL A 219 4.48 7.46 -18.93
C VAL A 219 3.42 6.67 -18.14
N SER A 220 2.89 7.23 -17.06
CA SER A 220 2.00 6.56 -16.11
C SER A 220 0.54 6.50 -16.58
N VAL A 221 0.28 6.02 -17.81
CA VAL A 221 -1.05 6.02 -18.47
C VAL A 221 -2.10 5.17 -17.73
N LEU A 222 -1.68 4.22 -16.88
CA LEU A 222 -2.55 3.34 -16.09
C LEU A 222 -2.58 3.71 -14.60
N ALA A 223 -2.00 4.84 -14.19
CA ALA A 223 -2.15 5.30 -12.81
C ALA A 223 -3.59 5.73 -12.55
N PRO A 224 -4.25 5.22 -11.49
CA PRO A 224 -5.60 5.65 -11.12
C PRO A 224 -5.73 7.12 -10.74
N ARG A 225 -4.60 7.82 -10.51
CA ARG A 225 -4.54 9.26 -10.24
C ARG A 225 -3.41 9.90 -11.03
N ASP A 226 -3.63 11.10 -11.50
CA ASP A 226 -2.55 12.00 -11.89
C ASP A 226 -2.26 12.93 -10.71
N PRO A 227 -1.04 12.93 -10.14
CA PRO A 227 -0.68 13.82 -9.04
C PRO A 227 -0.76 15.30 -9.41
N ARG A 228 -0.90 15.63 -10.71
CA ARG A 228 -1.08 16.99 -11.22
C ARG A 228 -2.54 17.43 -11.30
N VAL A 229 -3.49 16.50 -11.16
CA VAL A 229 -4.93 16.76 -11.30
C VAL A 229 -5.58 16.72 -9.92
N GLY A 230 -5.70 17.91 -9.31
CA GLY A 230 -6.35 18.12 -8.04
C GLY A 230 -6.47 19.61 -7.73
N VAL A 231 -7.39 19.97 -6.83
CA VAL A 231 -7.51 21.35 -6.34
C VAL A 231 -6.17 21.79 -5.74
N GLN A 232 -5.73 23.01 -6.04
CA GLN A 232 -4.40 23.52 -5.65
C GLN A 232 -3.21 22.64 -6.06
N GLY A 233 -3.33 21.85 -7.14
CA GLY A 233 -2.22 21.04 -7.67
C GLY A 233 -1.87 19.80 -6.84
N VAL A 234 -2.72 19.39 -5.89
CA VAL A 234 -2.54 18.19 -5.07
C VAL A 234 -3.83 17.35 -5.08
N PRO A 235 -3.77 16.02 -5.28
CA PRO A 235 -4.97 15.18 -5.27
C PRO A 235 -5.67 15.14 -3.91
N VAL A 236 -7.00 15.02 -3.93
CA VAL A 236 -7.85 14.87 -2.73
C VAL A 236 -8.29 13.41 -2.59
N ASN A 237 -8.11 12.82 -1.39
CA ASN A 237 -8.63 11.47 -1.12
C ASN A 237 -10.09 11.46 -0.63
N GLY A 238 -10.41 12.33 0.34
CA GLY A 238 -11.75 12.51 0.87
C GLY A 238 -12.13 13.98 0.83
N SER A 239 -13.32 14.31 0.35
CA SER A 239 -13.81 15.68 0.28
C SER A 239 -14.44 16.12 1.60
N ALA A 240 -14.52 17.43 1.82
CA ALA A 240 -15.22 18.01 2.95
C ALA A 240 -16.72 17.72 2.91
N ALA A 241 -17.29 17.62 1.70
CA ALA A 241 -18.68 17.22 1.49
C ALA A 241 -18.93 15.80 2.01
N ALA A 242 -18.08 14.83 1.63
CA ALA A 242 -18.19 13.46 2.13
C ALA A 242 -17.95 13.36 3.64
N ALA A 243 -17.07 14.21 4.18
CA ALA A 243 -16.80 14.29 5.61
C ALA A 243 -17.87 15.05 6.42
N ARG A 244 -18.81 15.76 5.75
CA ARG A 244 -19.85 16.59 6.37
C ARG A 244 -19.30 17.64 7.35
N VAL A 245 -18.20 18.29 6.97
CA VAL A 245 -17.51 19.29 7.80
C VAL A 245 -17.64 20.72 7.29
N ALA A 246 -18.21 20.93 6.10
CA ALA A 246 -18.21 22.23 5.43
C ALA A 246 -18.78 23.34 6.32
N ASP A 247 -19.97 23.13 6.88
CA ASP A 247 -20.64 24.13 7.72
C ASP A 247 -19.81 24.54 8.93
N ARG A 248 -19.16 23.57 9.60
CA ARG A 248 -18.32 23.81 10.79
C ARG A 248 -16.97 24.43 10.44
N ALA A 249 -16.37 23.98 9.34
CA ALA A 249 -15.06 24.44 8.89
C ALA A 249 -15.11 25.86 8.32
N LEU A 250 -16.21 26.24 7.66
CA LEU A 250 -16.41 27.58 7.10
C LEU A 250 -17.08 28.56 8.08
N HIS A 251 -17.52 28.07 9.24
CA HIS A 251 -18.21 28.92 10.22
C HIS A 251 -17.29 30.06 10.70
N PRO A 252 -17.75 31.32 10.73
CA PRO A 252 -16.92 32.45 11.20
C PRO A 252 -16.43 32.29 12.64
N ALA A 253 -17.19 31.58 13.47
CA ALA A 253 -16.81 31.23 14.85
C ALA A 253 -15.96 29.94 14.96
N TYR A 254 -15.34 29.48 13.86
CA TYR A 254 -14.40 28.37 13.93
C TYR A 254 -13.25 28.70 14.89
N THR A 255 -12.91 27.72 15.72
CA THR A 255 -11.76 27.80 16.62
C THR A 255 -11.03 26.46 16.69
N LEU A 256 -9.71 26.52 16.83
CA LEU A 256 -8.86 25.39 17.18
C LEU A 256 -8.65 25.36 18.71
N GLU A 257 -9.04 24.26 19.35
CA GLU A 257 -8.80 24.06 20.78
C GLU A 257 -7.41 23.44 21.01
N LEU A 258 -6.59 24.06 21.86
CA LEU A 258 -5.32 23.53 22.32
C LEU A 258 -5.46 23.11 23.79
N ARG A 259 -5.12 21.87 24.12
CA ARG A 259 -5.11 21.36 25.50
C ARG A 259 -3.72 20.89 25.88
N GLY A 260 -3.27 21.21 27.08
CA GLY A 260 -1.99 20.74 27.59
C GLY A 260 -1.82 20.97 29.09
N PRO A 261 -0.61 20.74 29.63
CA PRO A 261 -0.31 20.84 31.06
C PRO A 261 -0.68 22.18 31.72
N GLN A 262 -0.65 23.28 30.97
CA GLN A 262 -1.00 24.63 31.47
C GLN A 262 -2.48 25.01 31.23
N GLY A 263 -3.31 24.04 30.85
CA GLY A 263 -4.75 24.24 30.62
C GLY A 263 -5.13 24.28 29.14
N THR A 264 -6.26 24.93 28.87
CA THR A 264 -6.87 24.98 27.53
C THR A 264 -6.77 26.39 26.97
N ARG A 265 -6.40 26.50 25.68
CA ARG A 265 -6.49 27.73 24.89
C ARG A 265 -7.35 27.49 23.66
N THR A 266 -8.04 28.53 23.22
CA THR A 266 -8.86 28.51 22.02
C THR A 266 -8.32 29.55 21.06
N LEU A 267 -7.92 29.13 19.85
CA LEU A 267 -7.37 30.02 18.83
C LEU A 267 -8.37 30.15 17.68
N THR A 268 -8.71 31.37 17.31
CA THR A 268 -9.43 31.65 16.07
C THR A 268 -8.51 31.48 14.86
N LEU A 269 -9.07 31.47 13.65
CA LEU A 269 -8.25 31.49 12.43
C LEU A 269 -7.36 32.76 12.35
N ALA A 270 -7.84 33.89 12.86
CA ALA A 270 -7.05 35.13 12.90
C ALA A 270 -5.85 34.97 13.84
N ASP A 271 -6.03 34.39 15.02
CA ASP A 271 -4.94 34.12 15.96
C ASP A 271 -3.89 33.19 15.34
N LEU A 272 -4.33 32.13 14.66
CA LEU A 272 -3.42 31.21 13.96
C LEU A 272 -2.58 31.90 12.87
N ASN A 273 -3.15 32.87 12.14
CA ASN A 273 -2.43 33.64 11.13
C ASN A 273 -1.48 34.67 11.75
N ALA A 274 -1.76 35.15 12.97
CA ALA A 274 -0.91 36.10 13.68
C ALA A 274 0.33 35.46 14.32
N LEU A 275 0.30 34.14 14.57
CA LEU A 275 1.46 33.39 15.04
C LEU A 275 2.59 33.33 13.99
N PRO A 276 3.86 33.13 14.40
CA PRO A 276 4.98 32.96 13.46
C PRO A 276 4.70 31.88 12.40
N GLN A 277 4.77 32.28 11.13
CA GLN A 277 4.49 31.42 9.99
C GLN A 277 5.78 30.79 9.44
N HIS A 278 5.72 29.49 9.15
CA HIS A 278 6.81 28.70 8.58
C HIS A 278 6.37 28.02 7.29
N THR A 279 7.33 27.68 6.44
CA THR A 279 7.09 26.96 5.18
C THR A 279 7.87 25.66 5.13
N SER A 280 7.22 24.57 4.75
CA SER A 280 7.79 23.23 4.62
C SER A 280 7.43 22.62 3.27
N ALA A 281 8.44 22.22 2.49
CA ALA A 281 8.24 21.41 1.29
C ALA A 281 8.14 19.93 1.68
N LEU A 282 6.93 19.37 1.67
CA LEU A 282 6.66 18.00 2.12
C LEU A 282 5.77 17.22 1.15
N PRO A 283 6.05 15.92 0.96
CA PRO A 283 5.12 14.99 0.34
C PRO A 283 3.80 14.88 1.10
N ILE A 284 2.71 14.65 0.36
CA ILE A 284 1.62 13.82 0.86
C ILE A 284 1.70 12.45 0.15
N THR A 285 1.74 11.37 0.92
CA THR A 285 1.87 10.00 0.39
C THR A 285 0.70 9.17 0.89
N CYS A 286 -0.16 8.70 0.01
CA CYS A 286 -1.33 7.91 0.38
C CYS A 286 -1.01 6.42 0.46
N VAL A 287 -1.71 5.71 1.35
CA VAL A 287 -1.71 4.25 1.44
C VAL A 287 -2.21 3.57 0.16
N GLU A 288 -2.93 4.31 -0.70
CA GLU A 288 -3.41 3.85 -2.00
C GLU A 288 -2.33 3.90 -3.10
N GLY A 289 -1.10 4.33 -2.79
CA GLY A 289 0.04 4.23 -3.71
C GLY A 289 0.34 5.45 -4.58
N TRP A 290 -0.35 6.57 -4.36
CA TRP A 290 -0.02 7.84 -5.00
C TRP A 290 0.67 8.77 -4.02
N SER A 291 1.47 9.71 -4.55
CA SER A 291 2.07 10.77 -3.76
C SER A 291 2.17 12.05 -4.58
N ALA A 292 2.10 13.19 -3.90
CA ALA A 292 2.29 14.51 -4.50
C ALA A 292 3.17 15.36 -3.60
N ASP A 293 3.95 16.27 -4.18
CA ASP A 293 4.74 17.25 -3.42
C ASP A 293 3.88 18.48 -3.15
N GLY A 294 4.02 19.06 -1.96
CA GLY A 294 3.34 20.30 -1.58
C GLY A 294 4.28 21.27 -0.87
N VAL A 295 4.03 22.57 -1.04
CA VAL A 295 4.68 23.62 -0.24
C VAL A 295 3.66 24.12 0.77
N TRP A 296 3.84 23.72 2.03
CA TRP A 296 2.88 23.94 3.10
C TRP A 296 3.31 25.13 3.93
N GLY A 297 2.38 26.04 4.24
CA GLY A 297 2.62 27.19 5.11
C GLY A 297 1.74 27.14 6.35
N GLY A 298 2.27 27.42 7.54
CA GLY A 298 1.50 27.45 8.78
C GLY A 298 2.37 27.56 10.03
N VAL A 299 1.80 27.22 11.18
CA VAL A 299 2.47 27.29 12.49
C VAL A 299 3.12 25.94 12.81
N ARG A 300 4.32 25.93 13.39
CA ARG A 300 4.96 24.68 13.81
C ARG A 300 4.19 24.03 14.95
N LEU A 301 4.07 22.71 14.90
CA LEU A 301 3.32 21.96 15.92
C LEU A 301 3.93 22.12 17.32
N LYS A 302 5.26 22.12 17.43
CA LYS A 302 5.96 22.34 18.70
C LYS A 302 5.66 23.71 19.32
N ASP A 303 5.49 24.74 18.50
CA ASP A 303 5.24 26.10 18.99
C ASP A 303 3.80 26.20 19.51
N LEU A 304 2.84 25.55 18.86
CA LEU A 304 1.47 25.41 19.37
C LEU A 304 1.41 24.59 20.67
N ALA A 305 2.17 23.50 20.77
CA ALA A 305 2.25 22.70 21.98
C ALA A 305 2.82 23.52 23.16
N ALA A 306 3.85 24.33 22.91
CA ALA A 306 4.46 25.19 23.92
C ALA A 306 3.49 26.23 24.51
N LEU A 307 2.51 26.71 23.74
CA LEU A 307 1.49 27.65 24.24
C LEU A 307 0.65 27.08 25.40
N VAL A 308 0.54 25.76 25.50
CA VAL A 308 -0.20 25.06 26.56
C VAL A 308 0.71 24.26 27.49
N GLY A 309 2.01 24.61 27.53
CA GLY A 309 2.99 24.01 28.42
C GLY A 309 3.55 22.66 27.96
N GLY A 310 3.40 22.34 26.67
CA GLY A 310 3.97 21.13 26.08
C GLY A 310 5.44 21.27 25.70
N GLY A 311 6.19 20.19 25.88
CA GLY A 311 7.57 20.06 25.44
C GLY A 311 7.73 19.33 24.10
N PRO A 312 8.94 19.38 23.51
CA PRO A 312 9.28 18.64 22.29
C PRO A 312 9.12 17.12 22.42
N ASP A 313 9.27 16.58 23.63
CA ASP A 313 9.22 15.14 23.88
C ASP A 313 7.83 14.64 24.28
N ASP A 314 6.84 15.53 24.33
CA ASP A 314 5.45 15.15 24.58
C ASP A 314 4.76 14.70 23.27
N PRO A 315 4.11 13.52 23.24
CA PRO A 315 3.28 13.15 22.10
C PRO A 315 2.10 14.10 21.99
N VAL A 316 1.65 14.36 20.76
CA VAL A 316 0.54 15.27 20.48
C VAL A 316 -0.57 14.55 19.73
N THR A 317 -1.79 14.57 20.25
CA THR A 317 -2.97 14.02 19.58
C THR A 317 -3.72 15.13 18.85
N VAL A 318 -3.93 14.96 17.55
CA VAL A 318 -4.66 15.89 16.68
C VAL A 318 -6.02 15.29 16.30
N GLU A 319 -7.08 16.05 16.52
CA GLU A 319 -8.47 15.64 16.31
C GLU A 319 -9.14 16.44 15.19
N SER A 320 -9.85 15.74 14.31
CA SER A 320 -10.65 16.34 13.23
C SER A 320 -12.07 16.72 13.67
N LEU A 321 -12.64 17.73 13.01
CA LEU A 321 -14.06 18.05 13.00
C LEU A 321 -14.93 16.92 12.45
N GLN A 322 -14.35 16.00 11.65
CA GLN A 322 -15.06 14.84 11.13
C GLN A 322 -15.34 13.81 12.24
N GLU A 323 -16.60 13.62 12.60
CA GLU A 323 -16.99 12.78 13.75
C GLU A 323 -16.92 11.27 13.45
N ASN A 324 -17.39 10.85 12.27
CA ASN A 324 -17.55 9.43 11.93
C ASN A 324 -16.39 8.93 11.04
N SER A 325 -15.17 8.95 11.56
CA SER A 325 -13.97 8.47 10.85
C SER A 325 -13.02 7.69 11.76
N LEU A 326 -12.54 6.55 11.27
CA LEU A 326 -11.48 5.76 11.92
C LEU A 326 -10.15 6.54 12.02
N TYR A 327 -9.98 7.58 11.20
CA TYR A 327 -8.81 8.45 11.18
C TYR A 327 -9.11 9.86 11.70
N ARG A 328 -10.16 10.00 12.52
CA ARG A 328 -10.50 11.27 13.18
C ARG A 328 -9.37 11.77 14.09
N LEU A 329 -8.67 10.85 14.74
CA LEU A 329 -7.56 11.12 15.64
C LEU A 329 -6.24 10.70 14.97
N SER A 330 -5.20 11.52 15.14
CA SER A 330 -3.84 11.16 14.78
C SER A 330 -2.86 11.56 15.87
N THR A 331 -2.10 10.58 16.36
CA THR A 331 -1.03 10.83 17.32
C THR A 331 0.28 11.14 16.61
N VAL A 332 0.89 12.26 16.96
CA VAL A 332 2.18 12.73 16.50
C VAL A 332 3.19 12.42 17.59
N GLU A 333 4.03 11.43 17.33
CA GLU A 333 5.06 10.99 18.28
C GLU A 333 6.23 11.99 18.36
N PRO A 334 6.99 12.00 19.47
CA PRO A 334 8.07 12.96 19.72
C PRO A 334 9.07 13.21 18.59
N PRO A 335 9.50 12.20 17.78
CA PRO A 335 10.38 12.48 16.64
C PRO A 335 9.78 13.45 15.62
N HIS A 336 8.45 13.47 15.48
CA HIS A 336 7.74 14.35 14.56
C HIS A 336 7.32 15.66 15.22
N VAL A 337 6.99 15.65 16.52
CA VAL A 337 6.71 16.90 17.28
C VAL A 337 7.95 17.81 17.27
N ARG A 338 9.13 17.24 17.47
CA ARG A 338 10.43 17.95 17.42
C ARG A 338 10.81 18.50 16.06
N ASP A 339 10.30 17.90 14.98
CA ASP A 339 10.74 18.25 13.63
C ASP A 339 10.16 19.60 13.21
N ASP A 340 11.05 20.55 12.92
CA ASP A 340 10.72 21.90 12.43
C ASP A 340 9.88 21.90 11.15
N LEU A 341 9.84 20.79 10.40
CA LEU A 341 8.99 20.65 9.22
C LEU A 341 7.54 20.29 9.56
N THR A 342 7.23 19.87 10.79
CA THR A 342 5.87 19.51 11.20
C THR A 342 5.05 20.76 11.49
N LEU A 343 4.00 20.96 10.69
CA LEU A 343 3.16 22.15 10.73
C LEU A 343 1.69 21.78 11.01
N VAL A 344 1.01 22.71 11.68
CA VAL A 344 -0.41 22.96 11.45
C VAL A 344 -0.50 23.94 10.28
N ALA A 345 -0.70 23.40 9.08
CA ALA A 345 -0.73 24.16 7.85
C ALA A 345 -2.05 24.92 7.69
N LEU A 346 -1.94 26.15 7.22
CA LEU A 346 -3.02 27.08 6.84
C LEU A 346 -3.04 27.35 5.33
N ARG A 347 -1.90 27.11 4.66
CA ARG A 347 -1.68 27.41 3.24
C ARG A 347 -1.06 26.23 2.50
N LEU A 348 -1.38 26.13 1.21
CA LEU A 348 -0.78 25.21 0.25
C LEU A 348 -0.40 25.99 -1.01
N HIS A 349 0.87 25.92 -1.40
CA HIS A 349 1.43 26.66 -2.54
C HIS A 349 1.21 28.18 -2.48
N GLY A 350 1.31 28.75 -1.27
CA GLY A 350 1.14 30.19 -1.03
C GLY A 350 -0.31 30.63 -0.81
N GLU A 351 -1.27 29.84 -1.25
CA GLU A 351 -2.71 30.13 -1.13
C GLU A 351 -3.31 29.56 0.15
N PRO A 352 -4.37 30.17 0.72
CA PRO A 352 -5.16 29.55 1.79
C PRO A 352 -5.59 28.13 1.40
N LEU A 353 -5.62 27.21 2.36
CA LEU A 353 -6.06 25.84 2.08
C LEU A 353 -7.44 25.83 1.44
N HIS A 354 -7.60 25.02 0.39
CA HIS A 354 -8.90 24.65 -0.11
C HIS A 354 -9.63 23.79 0.93
N LEU A 355 -10.96 23.88 0.96
CA LEU A 355 -11.78 23.14 1.92
C LEU A 355 -11.48 21.64 1.89
N ASP A 356 -11.38 21.03 0.72
CA ASP A 356 -11.04 19.61 0.58
C ASP A 356 -9.61 19.24 1.03
N HIS A 357 -8.70 20.21 1.08
CA HIS A 357 -7.34 20.04 1.60
C HIS A 357 -7.25 20.28 3.10
N GLY A 358 -8.34 20.67 3.75
CA GLY A 358 -8.43 20.78 5.20
C GLY A 358 -8.51 22.19 5.73
N PHE A 359 -8.95 23.19 4.95
CA PHE A 359 -9.33 24.50 5.51
C PHE A 359 -10.24 24.32 6.74
N PRO A 360 -10.07 25.07 7.84
CA PRO A 360 -9.14 26.20 8.00
C PRO A 360 -7.69 25.80 8.25
N CYS A 361 -7.45 24.64 8.86
CA CYS A 361 -6.11 24.13 9.10
C CYS A 361 -6.03 22.60 9.09
N ARG A 362 -4.84 22.09 8.78
CA ARG A 362 -4.54 20.65 8.76
C ARG A 362 -3.20 20.34 9.41
N LEU A 363 -3.01 19.11 9.84
CA LEU A 363 -1.68 18.58 10.17
C LEU A 363 -0.93 18.22 8.87
N ILE A 364 0.36 18.55 8.83
CA ILE A 364 1.33 17.99 7.88
C ILE A 364 2.67 17.74 8.60
N ALA A 365 3.18 16.52 8.51
CA ALA A 365 4.44 16.09 9.12
C ALA A 365 5.26 15.26 8.13
N PRO A 366 6.60 15.30 8.17
CA PRO A 366 7.43 14.51 7.27
C PRO A 366 7.27 13.01 7.52
N ASN A 367 7.57 12.20 6.50
CA ASN A 367 7.68 10.74 6.60
C ASN A 367 6.45 10.00 7.18
N ARG A 368 5.22 10.53 7.05
CA ARG A 368 4.00 9.89 7.58
C ARG A 368 2.98 9.54 6.48
N PRO A 369 2.22 8.45 6.65
CA PRO A 369 1.07 8.14 5.82
C PRO A 369 0.08 9.30 5.75
N GLY A 370 -0.46 9.56 4.56
CA GLY A 370 -1.42 10.63 4.31
C GLY A 370 -2.71 10.51 5.12
N VAL A 371 -3.08 9.29 5.52
CA VAL A 371 -4.23 9.04 6.42
C VAL A 371 -4.00 9.57 7.85
N LEU A 372 -2.73 9.76 8.25
CA LEU A 372 -2.34 10.34 9.54
C LEU A 372 -2.06 11.84 9.47
N GLN A 373 -2.32 12.48 8.32
CA GLN A 373 -2.17 13.92 8.12
C GLN A 373 -3.55 14.57 8.28
N THR A 374 -4.05 14.64 9.51
CA THR A 374 -5.43 15.03 9.84
C THR A 374 -5.85 16.34 9.20
N LYS A 375 -7.05 16.38 8.62
CA LYS A 375 -7.66 17.58 8.02
C LYS A 375 -8.76 18.15 8.91
N TRP A 376 -9.10 19.42 8.72
CA TRP A 376 -10.19 20.10 9.42
C TRP A 376 -10.02 20.00 10.94
N LEU A 377 -8.90 20.53 11.46
CA LEU A 377 -8.58 20.32 12.88
C LEU A 377 -9.61 20.97 13.79
N ALA A 378 -10.05 20.24 14.80
CA ALA A 378 -10.91 20.72 15.87
C ALA A 378 -10.11 20.97 17.16
N ARG A 379 -9.18 20.05 17.47
CA ARG A 379 -8.43 20.06 18.72
C ARG A 379 -7.02 19.49 18.56
N ILE A 380 -6.10 20.02 19.34
CA ILE A 380 -4.75 19.49 19.57
C ILE A 380 -4.58 19.29 21.07
N THR A 381 -4.21 18.08 21.48
CA THR A 381 -3.97 17.73 22.88
C THR A 381 -2.52 17.30 23.06
N VAL A 382 -1.80 17.97 23.93
CA VAL A 382 -0.44 17.60 24.34
C VAL A 382 -0.51 16.54 25.43
N GLY A 383 0.32 15.51 25.29
CA GLY A 383 0.33 14.33 26.15
C GLY A 383 -0.54 13.21 25.60
N ARG A 384 -0.43 12.03 26.22
CA ARG A 384 -1.35 10.93 25.92
C ARG A 384 -2.72 11.26 26.51
N PRO A 385 -3.83 10.99 25.80
CA PRO A 385 -5.15 11.08 26.39
C PRO A 385 -5.20 10.18 27.63
N SER A 386 -5.69 10.71 28.75
CA SER A 386 -5.96 9.97 29.98
C SER A 386 -7.02 8.91 29.79
#